data_AF-A0A2H4GVP1-F1
#
_entry.id   AF-A0A2H4GVP1-F1
#
_cell.length_a   1.000
_cell.length_b   1.000
_cell.length_c   1.000
_cell.angle_alpha   90.00
_cell.angle_beta   90.00
_cell.angle_gamma   90.00
#
_symmetry.space_group_name_H-M   'P 1'
#
loop_
_entity.id
_entity.type
_entity.pdbx_description
1 polymer ?
#
loop_
_entity_poly.entity_id
_entity_poly.type
_entity_poly.pdbx_seq_one_letter_code
_entity_poly.pdbx_strand_id
1 'polypeptide(L)'
;MRWRDRFLFCAEAIYKAQAETGEIKGHYLNATAGTCEEMIKRAVFARELGVPIVMHDYLTGGFTANTSLAHYCRDNGLLLHIHRAMHAVIDRQKNHGMHFRVLAKALRMSGGDHIHAGTVVGKLEGEREMTLGFVDLLRDDYIEKDRSRGIFFTQDWVSMPGVIPVASGGIHVWHMPALTEIFGDDSVLQFGGGTLGHPWGNAPG
;
A
#
# COMPACT_ATOMS: atom_id res chain seq x y z
N MET A 1 -10.69 20.71 -0.80
CA MET A 1 -10.77 19.82 -1.98
C MET A 1 -11.83 18.75 -1.75
N ARG A 2 -12.98 18.81 -2.46
CA ARG A 2 -13.98 17.74 -2.40
C ARG A 2 -13.48 16.52 -3.19
N TRP A 3 -13.93 15.33 -2.82
CA TRP A 3 -13.39 14.09 -3.38
C TRP A 3 -13.73 13.92 -4.86
N ARG A 4 -14.96 14.30 -5.26
CA ARG A 4 -15.43 14.12 -6.63
C ARG A 4 -14.64 14.97 -7.63
N ASP A 5 -14.40 16.24 -7.30
CA ASP A 5 -13.58 17.15 -8.12
C ASP A 5 -12.17 16.61 -8.28
N ARG A 6 -11.56 16.13 -7.18
CA ARG A 6 -10.23 15.51 -7.24
C ARG A 6 -10.21 14.31 -8.16
N PHE A 7 -11.21 13.43 -8.07
CA PHE A 7 -11.27 12.22 -8.89
C PHE A 7 -11.35 12.57 -10.39
N LEU A 8 -12.14 13.58 -10.75
CA LEU A 8 -12.25 14.07 -12.12
C LEU A 8 -10.91 14.57 -12.66
N PHE A 9 -10.26 15.51 -11.96
CA PHE A 9 -8.99 16.08 -12.43
C PHE A 9 -7.84 15.06 -12.41
N CYS A 10 -7.83 14.13 -11.45
CA CYS A 10 -6.84 13.05 -11.44
C CYS A 10 -7.04 12.07 -12.60
N ALA A 11 -8.28 11.73 -12.96
CA ALA A 11 -8.56 10.88 -14.12
C ALA A 11 -8.10 11.55 -15.43
N GLU A 12 -8.38 12.84 -15.61
CA GLU A 12 -7.85 13.62 -16.73
C GLU A 12 -6.32 13.58 -16.78
N ALA A 13 -5.65 13.80 -15.64
CA ALA A 13 -4.20 13.76 -15.56
C ALA A 13 -3.61 12.36 -15.87
N ILE A 14 -4.24 11.29 -15.38
CA ILE A 14 -3.84 9.90 -15.67
C ILE A 14 -3.85 9.69 -17.19
N TYR A 15 -4.97 9.98 -17.85
CA TYR A 15 -5.13 9.69 -19.27
C TYR A 15 -4.27 10.60 -20.14
N LYS A 16 -4.07 11.86 -19.75
CA LYS A 16 -3.13 12.75 -20.43
C LYS A 16 -1.70 12.20 -20.38
N ALA A 17 -1.21 11.84 -19.20
CA ALA A 17 0.16 11.33 -19.04
C ALA A 17 0.35 9.96 -19.73
N GLN A 18 -0.66 9.09 -19.67
CA GLN A 18 -0.65 7.81 -20.37
C GLN A 18 -0.62 8.00 -21.90
N ALA A 19 -1.41 8.93 -22.45
CA ALA A 19 -1.39 9.22 -23.88
C ALA A 19 -0.04 9.81 -24.35
N GLU A 20 0.60 10.62 -23.51
CA GLU A 20 1.89 11.24 -23.82
C GLU A 20 3.06 10.23 -23.78
N THR A 21 3.01 9.26 -22.86
CA THR A 21 4.12 8.32 -22.62
C THR A 21 3.96 6.96 -23.29
N GLY A 22 2.73 6.54 -23.61
CA GLY A 22 2.43 5.21 -24.12
C GLY A 22 2.42 4.08 -23.07
N GLU A 23 2.65 4.41 -21.79
CA GLU A 23 2.66 3.45 -20.68
C GLU A 23 1.43 3.60 -19.81
N ILE A 24 0.96 2.49 -19.21
CA ILE A 24 -0.15 2.53 -18.25
C ILE A 24 0.21 3.41 -17.05
N LYS A 25 -0.68 4.34 -16.68
CA LYS A 25 -0.54 5.21 -15.51
C LYS A 25 -1.74 5.05 -14.56
N GLY A 26 -1.55 5.42 -13.30
CA GLY A 26 -2.59 5.40 -12.28
C GLY A 26 -2.36 6.41 -11.17
N HIS A 27 -3.44 6.79 -10.49
CA HIS A 27 -3.40 7.59 -9.27
C HIS A 27 -4.35 6.94 -8.26
N TYR A 28 -3.88 6.68 -7.05
CA TYR A 28 -4.65 5.90 -6.09
C TYR A 28 -5.75 6.78 -5.49
N LEU A 29 -6.95 6.71 -6.06
CA LEU A 29 -8.07 7.53 -5.63
C LEU A 29 -8.59 7.06 -4.25
N ASN A 30 -8.39 7.87 -3.21
CA ASN A 30 -8.71 7.47 -1.84
C ASN A 30 -10.23 7.35 -1.59
N ALA A 31 -10.68 6.12 -1.33
CA ALA A 31 -12.05 5.74 -1.03
C ALA A 31 -12.41 5.84 0.46
N THR A 32 -11.44 5.97 1.37
CA THR A 32 -11.69 6.08 2.82
C THR A 32 -12.67 7.20 3.14
N ALA A 33 -13.71 6.86 3.89
CA ALA A 33 -14.80 7.76 4.24
C ALA A 33 -15.29 7.49 5.67
N GLY A 34 -16.15 8.38 6.19
CA GLY A 34 -16.72 8.25 7.54
C GLY A 34 -17.81 7.18 7.64
N THR A 35 -18.37 6.71 6.53
CA THR A 35 -19.36 5.63 6.49
C THR A 35 -19.09 4.70 5.30
N CYS A 36 -19.61 3.47 5.36
CA CYS A 36 -19.45 2.49 4.29
C CYS A 36 -20.12 2.94 2.98
N GLU A 37 -21.26 3.61 3.06
CA GLU A 37 -22.01 4.10 1.89
C GLU A 37 -21.22 5.16 1.14
N GLU A 38 -20.58 6.10 1.84
CA GLU A 38 -19.71 7.09 1.21
C GLU A 38 -18.42 6.48 0.66
N MET A 39 -17.88 5.44 1.31
CA MET A 39 -16.73 4.69 0.78
C MET A 39 -17.08 4.01 -0.55
N ILE A 40 -18.20 3.28 -0.59
CA ILE A 40 -18.66 2.61 -1.82
C ILE A 40 -19.04 3.64 -2.89
N LYS A 41 -19.70 4.75 -2.55
CA LYS A 41 -20.01 5.83 -3.52
C LYS A 41 -18.74 6.34 -4.22
N ARG A 42 -17.63 6.48 -3.49
CA ARG A 42 -16.34 6.88 -4.07
C ARG A 42 -15.77 5.81 -4.98
N ALA A 43 -15.77 4.55 -4.54
CA ALA A 43 -15.27 3.43 -5.34
C ALA A 43 -16.06 3.25 -6.65
N VAL A 44 -17.39 3.39 -6.59
CA VAL A 44 -18.28 3.39 -7.77
C VAL A 44 -17.89 4.48 -8.76
N PHE A 45 -17.65 5.71 -8.28
CA PHE A 45 -17.26 6.78 -9.17
C PHE A 45 -15.85 6.57 -9.77
N ALA A 46 -14.90 6.01 -9.02
CA ALA A 46 -13.60 5.63 -9.58
C ALA A 46 -13.75 4.58 -10.69
N ARG A 47 -14.62 3.58 -10.48
CA ARG A 47 -14.98 2.57 -11.50
C ARG A 47 -15.60 3.22 -12.74
N GLU A 48 -16.53 4.15 -12.58
CA GLU A 48 -17.15 4.89 -13.70
C GLU A 48 -16.13 5.71 -14.51
N LEU A 49 -15.09 6.25 -13.85
CA LEU A 49 -14.00 6.94 -14.52
C LEU A 49 -13.02 6.00 -15.24
N GLY A 50 -13.14 4.68 -15.05
CA GLY A 50 -12.28 3.67 -15.69
C GLY A 50 -10.84 3.65 -15.18
N VAL A 51 -10.54 4.25 -14.02
CA VAL A 51 -9.18 4.25 -13.48
C VAL A 51 -8.80 2.86 -12.95
N PRO A 52 -7.51 2.48 -12.97
CA PRO A 52 -7.12 1.10 -12.65
C PRO A 52 -7.05 0.79 -11.15
N ILE A 53 -7.00 1.81 -10.27
CA ILE A 53 -6.63 1.63 -8.87
C ILE A 53 -7.25 2.68 -7.93
N VAL A 54 -7.65 2.23 -6.74
CA VAL A 54 -8.10 3.05 -5.62
C VAL A 54 -7.23 2.80 -4.38
N MET A 55 -7.43 3.57 -3.30
CA MET A 55 -6.79 3.28 -2.01
C MET A 55 -7.74 3.34 -0.82
N HIS A 56 -7.34 2.67 0.28
CA HIS A 56 -8.06 2.65 1.54
C HIS A 56 -7.13 2.59 2.76
N ASP A 57 -7.43 3.40 3.78
CA ASP A 57 -6.85 3.34 5.12
C ASP A 57 -7.55 2.26 5.95
N TYR A 58 -7.11 1.00 5.86
CA TYR A 58 -7.87 -0.14 6.38
C TYR A 58 -8.04 -0.17 7.92
N LEU A 59 -7.09 0.38 8.68
CA LEU A 59 -7.20 0.40 10.15
C LEU A 59 -8.16 1.48 10.63
N THR A 60 -8.07 2.68 10.06
CA THR A 60 -8.92 3.80 10.47
C THR A 60 -10.32 3.70 9.88
N GLY A 61 -10.46 3.16 8.66
CA GLY A 61 -11.75 2.77 8.09
C GLY A 61 -12.33 1.49 8.71
N GLY A 62 -11.46 0.62 9.23
CA GLY A 62 -11.81 -0.63 9.90
C GLY A 62 -11.89 -1.84 8.97
N PHE A 63 -11.62 -3.02 9.53
CA PHE A 63 -11.61 -4.29 8.79
C PHE A 63 -12.93 -4.61 8.10
N THR A 64 -14.09 -4.32 8.73
CA THR A 64 -15.41 -4.56 8.12
C THR A 64 -15.58 -3.78 6.82
N ALA A 65 -15.20 -2.49 6.82
CA ALA A 65 -15.26 -1.66 5.63
C ALA A 65 -14.23 -2.12 4.59
N ASN A 66 -13.01 -2.45 5.03
CA ASN A 66 -11.97 -2.93 4.14
C ASN A 66 -12.36 -4.20 3.38
N THR A 67 -12.85 -5.23 4.07
CA THR A 67 -13.28 -6.48 3.42
C THR A 67 -14.43 -6.22 2.43
N SER A 68 -15.37 -5.33 2.78
CA SER A 68 -16.44 -4.93 1.85
C SER A 68 -15.88 -4.25 0.58
N LEU A 69 -14.91 -3.36 0.75
CA LEU A 69 -14.26 -2.69 -0.37
C LEU A 69 -13.42 -3.65 -1.21
N ALA A 70 -12.72 -4.60 -0.59
CA ALA A 70 -11.93 -5.61 -1.29
C ALA A 70 -12.80 -6.50 -2.18
N HIS A 71 -13.97 -6.94 -1.69
CA HIS A 71 -14.95 -7.65 -2.50
C HIS A 71 -15.46 -6.79 -3.67
N TYR A 72 -15.82 -5.53 -3.40
CA TYR A 72 -16.25 -4.62 -4.45
C TYR A 72 -15.18 -4.44 -5.54
N CYS A 73 -13.92 -4.23 -5.14
CA CYS A 73 -12.77 -4.10 -6.03
C CYS A 73 -12.56 -5.35 -6.88
N ARG A 74 -12.67 -6.54 -6.28
CA ARG A 74 -12.60 -7.83 -7.00
C ARG A 74 -13.65 -7.93 -8.09
N ASP A 75 -14.91 -7.62 -7.76
CA ASP A 75 -16.03 -7.76 -8.69
C ASP A 75 -16.03 -6.68 -9.79
N ASN A 76 -15.26 -5.60 -9.61
CA ASN A 76 -15.22 -4.45 -10.52
C ASN A 76 -13.86 -4.23 -11.21
N GLY A 77 -12.89 -5.11 -11.00
CA GLY A 77 -11.57 -5.02 -11.63
C GLY A 77 -10.75 -3.79 -11.21
N LEU A 78 -10.92 -3.32 -9.97
CA LEU A 78 -10.12 -2.23 -9.40
C LEU A 78 -9.01 -2.81 -8.52
N LEU A 79 -7.76 -2.39 -8.75
CA LEU A 79 -6.69 -2.63 -7.79
C LEU A 79 -6.95 -1.81 -6.50
N LEU A 80 -6.54 -2.36 -5.36
CA LEU A 80 -6.76 -1.80 -4.04
C LEU A 80 -5.43 -1.61 -3.29
N HIS A 81 -4.93 -0.37 -3.28
CA HIS A 81 -3.77 0.01 -2.47
C HIS A 81 -4.16 0.25 -1.02
N ILE A 82 -3.50 -0.44 -0.09
CA ILE A 82 -3.80 -0.30 1.34
C ILE A 82 -2.76 0.57 2.04
N HIS A 83 -3.25 1.62 2.67
CA HIS A 83 -2.46 2.46 3.55
C HIS A 83 -2.70 2.09 5.02
N ARG A 84 -1.64 2.06 5.82
CA ARG A 84 -1.66 1.55 7.20
C ARG A 84 -1.77 2.66 8.25
N ALA A 85 -2.44 3.78 7.95
CA ALA A 85 -2.61 4.87 8.91
C ALA A 85 -3.04 4.35 10.28
N MET A 86 -2.52 4.94 11.37
CA MET A 86 -2.73 4.52 12.77
C MET A 86 -1.94 3.26 13.24
N HIS A 87 -1.30 2.49 12.36
CA HIS A 87 -0.62 1.24 12.77
C HIS A 87 0.40 1.42 13.91
N ALA A 88 1.21 2.48 13.88
CA ALA A 88 2.24 2.75 14.89
C ALA A 88 1.70 3.10 16.28
N VAL A 89 0.39 3.34 16.42
CA VAL A 89 -0.28 3.42 17.73
C VAL A 89 -0.31 2.04 18.39
N ILE A 90 -0.34 0.98 17.58
CA ILE A 90 -0.53 -0.41 18.00
C ILE A 90 0.79 -1.18 17.98
N ASP A 91 1.65 -0.95 16.98
CA ASP A 91 2.75 -1.86 16.66
C ASP A 91 4.16 -1.37 16.99
N ARG A 92 4.28 -0.15 17.55
CA ARG A 92 5.59 0.49 17.76
C ARG A 92 6.31 0.01 19.01
N GLN A 93 5.59 -0.21 20.11
CA GLN A 93 6.20 -0.50 21.39
C GLN A 93 6.44 -2.00 21.55
N LYS A 94 7.67 -2.40 21.90
CA LYS A 94 8.03 -3.81 22.05
C LYS A 94 7.32 -4.49 23.25
N ASN A 95 6.98 -3.72 24.27
CA ASN A 95 6.44 -4.21 25.53
C ASN A 95 4.90 -4.29 25.57
N HIS A 96 4.20 -3.67 24.61
CA HIS A 96 2.73 -3.68 24.58
C HIS A 96 2.21 -3.38 23.18
N GLY A 97 1.14 -4.08 22.77
CA GLY A 97 0.47 -3.87 21.50
C GLY A 97 0.47 -5.13 20.62
N MET A 98 0.43 -4.93 19.30
CA MET A 98 0.45 -6.01 18.31
C MET A 98 1.48 -5.71 17.25
N HIS A 99 2.48 -6.57 17.09
CA HIS A 99 3.52 -6.36 16.09
C HIS A 99 2.94 -6.31 14.66
N PHE A 100 3.48 -5.45 13.79
CA PHE A 100 2.97 -5.19 12.44
C PHE A 100 2.78 -6.46 11.59
N ARG A 101 3.64 -7.49 11.74
CA ARG A 101 3.48 -8.79 11.06
C ARG A 101 2.08 -9.41 11.24
N VAL A 102 1.41 -9.20 12.37
CA VAL A 102 0.04 -9.68 12.61
C VAL A 102 -0.94 -8.88 11.76
N LEU A 103 -0.77 -7.56 11.73
CA LEU A 103 -1.57 -6.64 10.91
C LEU A 103 -1.38 -6.89 9.40
N ALA A 104 -0.16 -7.22 8.97
CA ALA A 104 0.16 -7.60 7.60
C ALA A 104 -0.59 -8.87 7.16
N LYS A 105 -0.56 -9.93 7.99
CA LYS A 105 -1.36 -11.15 7.75
C LYS A 105 -2.86 -10.86 7.75
N ALA A 106 -3.34 -10.06 8.71
CA ALA A 106 -4.75 -9.68 8.80
C ALA A 106 -5.21 -8.93 7.55
N LEU A 107 -4.37 -8.07 6.98
CA LEU A 107 -4.67 -7.40 5.73
C LEU A 107 -4.68 -8.36 4.55
N ARG A 108 -3.66 -9.23 4.40
CA ARG A 108 -3.63 -10.24 3.32
C ARG A 108 -4.91 -11.10 3.31
N MET A 109 -5.43 -11.46 4.49
CA MET A 109 -6.71 -12.15 4.63
C MET A 109 -7.94 -11.27 4.33
N SER A 110 -7.97 -10.02 4.80
CA SER A 110 -9.10 -9.10 4.56
C SER A 110 -9.21 -8.66 3.09
N GLY A 111 -8.08 -8.62 2.39
CA GLY A 111 -7.96 -8.24 0.98
C GLY A 111 -7.33 -6.87 0.79
N GLY A 112 -6.34 -6.83 -0.10
CA GLY A 112 -5.62 -5.66 -0.55
C GLY A 112 -4.48 -6.09 -1.48
N ASP A 113 -4.25 -5.34 -2.55
CA ASP A 113 -3.24 -5.72 -3.56
C ASP A 113 -1.86 -5.18 -3.19
N HIS A 114 -1.81 -4.02 -2.52
CA HIS A 114 -0.59 -3.44 -1.97
C HIS A 114 -0.74 -3.13 -0.49
N ILE A 115 0.35 -3.11 0.29
CA ILE A 115 0.37 -2.54 1.64
C ILE A 115 1.71 -1.88 1.96
N HIS A 116 1.66 -0.73 2.65
CA HIS A 116 2.88 -0.10 3.17
C HIS A 116 3.62 -1.01 4.17
N ALA A 117 4.89 -1.30 3.87
CA ALA A 117 5.75 -2.21 4.64
C ALA A 117 6.88 -1.47 5.39
N GLY A 118 7.06 -0.16 5.16
CA GLY A 118 8.16 0.62 5.74
C GLY A 118 9.33 0.72 4.78
N THR A 119 10.37 1.45 5.17
CA THR A 119 11.51 1.75 4.27
C THR A 119 12.85 1.28 4.81
N VAL A 120 12.95 0.97 6.10
CA VAL A 120 14.18 0.72 6.86
C VAL A 120 15.10 1.95 6.94
N VAL A 121 15.38 2.59 5.80
CA VAL A 121 16.32 3.71 5.65
C VAL A 121 15.67 5.09 5.63
N GLY A 122 14.33 5.16 5.60
CA GLY A 122 13.60 6.42 5.52
C GLY A 122 13.31 7.03 6.89
N LYS A 123 12.35 7.96 6.92
CA LYS A 123 12.06 8.77 8.12
C LYS A 123 11.27 8.07 9.23
N LEU A 124 10.63 6.93 8.92
CA LEU A 124 9.81 6.17 9.86
C LEU A 124 10.56 4.92 10.28
N GLU A 125 10.42 4.52 11.54
CA GLU A 125 11.09 3.34 12.07
C GLU A 125 10.67 2.06 11.32
N GLY A 126 11.67 1.21 11.08
CA GLY A 126 11.50 -0.17 10.62
C GLY A 126 12.84 -0.88 10.75
N GLU A 127 12.92 -1.87 11.64
CA GLU A 127 14.11 -2.71 11.77
C GLU A 127 14.19 -3.68 10.57
N ARG A 128 15.38 -3.89 10.04
CA ARG A 128 15.60 -4.57 8.76
C ARG A 128 15.16 -6.03 8.79
N GLU A 129 15.65 -6.83 9.75
CA GLU A 129 15.39 -8.28 9.76
C GLU A 129 13.91 -8.58 9.98
N MET A 130 13.27 -7.83 10.88
CA MET A 130 11.83 -7.94 11.10
C MET A 130 11.03 -7.50 9.87
N THR A 131 11.52 -6.50 9.11
CA THR A 131 10.91 -6.04 7.85
C THR A 131 10.96 -7.11 6.77
N LEU A 132 12.12 -7.71 6.56
CA LEU A 132 12.27 -8.83 5.62
C LEU A 132 11.30 -9.96 5.98
N GLY A 133 11.20 -10.32 7.26
CA GLY A 133 10.30 -11.37 7.71
C GLY A 133 8.82 -11.11 7.39
N PHE A 134 8.31 -9.89 7.58
CA PHE A 134 6.91 -9.60 7.23
C PHE A 134 6.67 -9.26 5.76
N VAL A 135 7.72 -8.93 5.00
CA VAL A 135 7.66 -8.86 3.53
C VAL A 135 7.46 -10.26 2.94
N ASP A 136 8.20 -11.26 3.43
CA ASP A 136 8.02 -12.66 3.04
C ASP A 136 6.59 -13.13 3.36
N LEU A 137 6.07 -12.80 4.56
CA LEU A 137 4.69 -13.11 4.95
C LEU A 137 3.61 -12.46 4.05
N LEU A 138 3.92 -11.36 3.37
CA LEU A 138 3.01 -10.68 2.45
C LEU A 138 3.03 -11.29 1.05
N ARG A 139 4.17 -11.77 0.57
CA ARG A 139 4.34 -12.22 -0.82
C ARG A 139 4.29 -13.73 -0.99
N ASP A 140 4.98 -14.44 -0.12
CA ASP A 140 5.30 -15.85 -0.35
C ASP A 140 4.11 -16.75 -0.01
N ASP A 141 4.09 -17.96 -0.57
CA ASP A 141 3.06 -18.95 -0.30
C ASP A 141 3.34 -19.72 1.00
N TYR A 142 4.61 -20.00 1.29
CA TYR A 142 5.02 -20.75 2.47
C TYR A 142 6.23 -20.09 3.13
N ILE A 143 6.11 -19.75 4.41
CA ILE A 143 7.14 -19.04 5.16
C ILE A 143 7.48 -19.84 6.41
N GLU A 144 8.71 -20.33 6.50
CA GLU A 144 9.18 -21.10 7.65
C GLU A 144 9.32 -20.26 8.92
N LYS A 145 9.22 -20.95 10.06
CA LYS A 145 9.54 -20.36 11.36
C LYS A 145 11.00 -19.89 11.39
N ASP A 146 11.20 -18.57 11.49
CA ASP A 146 12.50 -17.96 11.72
C ASP A 146 12.43 -16.88 12.81
N ARG A 147 12.99 -17.16 13.98
CA ARG A 147 12.98 -16.22 15.11
C ARG A 147 13.91 -15.02 14.91
N SER A 148 14.93 -15.12 14.05
CA SER A 148 15.84 -14.01 13.77
C SER A 148 15.13 -12.88 13.01
N ARG A 149 14.19 -13.23 12.13
CA ARG A 149 13.25 -12.30 11.46
C ARG A 149 11.93 -12.10 12.21
N GLY A 150 11.84 -12.59 13.43
CA GLY A 150 10.65 -12.47 14.28
C GLY A 150 9.45 -13.29 13.81
N ILE A 151 9.63 -14.32 13.00
CA ILE A 151 8.60 -15.27 12.58
C ILE A 151 8.52 -16.41 13.61
N PHE A 152 7.45 -16.40 14.41
CA PHE A 152 7.29 -17.35 15.52
C PHE A 152 6.72 -18.71 15.10
N PHE A 153 6.01 -18.74 13.98
CA PHE A 153 5.31 -19.90 13.46
C PHE A 153 5.48 -19.94 11.95
N THR A 154 5.66 -21.14 11.41
CA THR A 154 5.51 -21.38 9.98
C THR A 154 4.13 -20.96 9.53
N GLN A 155 4.04 -20.30 8.37
CA GLN A 155 2.80 -19.83 7.77
C GLN A 155 2.67 -20.42 6.37
N ASP A 156 1.57 -21.13 6.14
CA ASP A 156 1.16 -21.60 4.81
C ASP A 156 -0.05 -20.77 4.36
N TRP A 157 -0.02 -20.30 3.12
CA TRP A 157 -1.07 -19.48 2.51
C TRP A 157 -1.89 -20.23 1.46
N VAL A 158 -1.53 -21.47 1.13
CA VAL A 158 -2.29 -22.37 0.25
C VAL A 158 -2.83 -21.68 -1.00
N SER A 159 -1.95 -20.99 -1.71
CA SER A 159 -2.21 -20.24 -2.95
C SER A 159 -3.00 -18.94 -2.81
N MET A 160 -3.16 -18.40 -1.59
CA MET A 160 -3.67 -17.03 -1.43
C MET A 160 -2.72 -16.05 -2.14
N PRO A 161 -3.22 -15.14 -3.01
CA PRO A 161 -2.37 -14.18 -3.71
C PRO A 161 -1.45 -13.39 -2.76
N GLY A 162 -0.24 -13.10 -3.23
CA GLY A 162 0.68 -12.19 -2.55
C GLY A 162 0.19 -10.75 -2.58
N VAL A 163 0.71 -9.94 -1.65
CA VAL A 163 0.47 -8.49 -1.56
C VAL A 163 1.77 -7.77 -1.83
N ILE A 164 1.76 -6.78 -2.71
CA ILE A 164 2.98 -6.02 -3.04
C ILE A 164 3.34 -5.10 -1.86
N PRO A 165 4.54 -5.27 -1.25
CA PRO A 165 5.01 -4.39 -0.20
C PRO A 165 5.36 -3.01 -0.77
N VAL A 166 4.92 -1.96 -0.07
CA VAL A 166 5.16 -0.56 -0.46
C VAL A 166 6.16 0.09 0.49
N ALA A 167 7.31 0.51 -0.04
CA ALA A 167 8.29 1.30 0.68
C ALA A 167 8.00 2.79 0.45
N SER A 168 7.63 3.51 1.52
CA SER A 168 7.24 4.92 1.45
C SER A 168 7.61 5.68 2.71
N GLY A 169 8.10 6.91 2.53
CA GLY A 169 8.31 7.88 3.60
C GLY A 169 9.77 8.29 3.81
N GLY A 170 10.10 9.52 3.41
CA GLY A 170 11.43 10.12 3.63
C GLY A 170 12.55 9.49 2.79
N ILE A 171 12.20 8.85 1.67
CA ILE A 171 13.15 8.27 0.71
C ILE A 171 13.39 9.22 -0.47
N HIS A 172 14.55 9.07 -1.11
CA HIS A 172 15.06 9.87 -2.23
C HIS A 172 16.09 9.04 -3.01
N VAL A 173 16.61 9.57 -4.12
CA VAL A 173 17.46 8.84 -5.09
C VAL A 173 18.61 8.02 -4.47
N TRP A 174 19.32 8.53 -3.45
CA TRP A 174 20.41 7.78 -2.80
C TRP A 174 19.98 6.51 -2.06
N HIS A 175 18.69 6.36 -1.78
CA HIS A 175 18.15 5.16 -1.13
C HIS A 175 17.85 4.02 -2.12
N MET A 176 17.88 4.27 -3.44
CA MET A 176 17.51 3.26 -4.45
C MET A 176 18.30 1.96 -4.32
N PRO A 177 19.64 1.97 -4.22
CA PRO A 177 20.40 0.73 -4.10
C PRO A 177 19.98 -0.12 -2.90
N ALA A 178 19.75 0.52 -1.75
CA ALA A 178 19.30 -0.16 -0.54
C ALA A 178 17.86 -0.68 -0.66
N LEU A 179 16.95 0.10 -1.25
CA LEU A 179 15.55 -0.31 -1.40
C LEU A 179 15.41 -1.47 -2.39
N THR A 180 16.13 -1.43 -3.52
CA THR A 180 16.15 -2.53 -4.49
C THR A 180 16.74 -3.79 -3.88
N GLU A 181 17.77 -3.68 -3.04
CA GLU A 181 18.34 -4.83 -2.33
C GLU A 181 17.39 -5.41 -1.26
N ILE A 182 16.69 -4.55 -0.51
CA ILE A 182 15.78 -4.99 0.55
C ILE A 182 14.51 -5.63 -0.02
N PHE A 183 13.88 -4.99 -1.00
CA PHE A 183 12.53 -5.34 -1.43
C PHE A 183 12.50 -6.12 -2.74
N GLY A 184 13.50 -5.99 -3.61
CA GLY A 184 13.46 -6.57 -4.96
C GLY A 184 12.36 -5.98 -5.85
N ASP A 185 12.11 -6.65 -6.98
CA ASP A 185 11.25 -6.15 -8.05
C ASP A 185 9.76 -6.12 -7.67
N ASP A 186 9.30 -7.10 -6.90
CA ASP A 186 7.91 -7.19 -6.42
C ASP A 186 7.69 -6.23 -5.24
N SER A 187 7.79 -4.92 -5.51
CA SER A 187 7.58 -3.84 -4.56
C SER A 187 7.11 -2.54 -5.25
N VAL A 188 6.54 -1.62 -4.46
CA VAL A 188 6.30 -0.23 -4.90
C VAL A 188 7.16 0.71 -4.07
N LEU A 189 7.95 1.55 -4.74
CA LEU A 189 8.75 2.59 -4.09
C LEU A 189 8.09 3.96 -4.29
N GLN A 190 7.69 4.61 -3.19
CA GLN A 190 6.95 5.89 -3.26
C GLN A 190 7.80 7.10 -2.83
N PHE A 191 8.00 8.02 -3.78
CA PHE A 191 8.74 9.27 -3.59
C PHE A 191 7.78 10.46 -3.58
N GLY A 192 7.34 10.87 -2.38
CA GLY A 192 6.54 12.09 -2.23
C GLY A 192 7.42 13.33 -2.35
N GLY A 193 8.01 13.75 -1.22
CA GLY A 193 8.98 14.86 -1.19
C GLY A 193 10.24 14.59 -2.03
N GLY A 194 10.60 13.32 -2.27
CA GLY A 194 11.72 12.93 -3.13
C GLY A 194 11.54 13.28 -4.61
N THR A 195 10.29 13.48 -5.07
CA THR A 195 9.96 13.89 -6.45
C THR A 195 9.51 15.35 -6.47
N LEU A 196 8.50 15.73 -5.68
CA LEU A 196 7.98 17.11 -5.66
C LEU A 196 8.99 18.14 -5.12
N GLY A 197 9.99 17.69 -4.36
CA GLY A 197 11.07 18.53 -3.83
C GLY A 197 12.26 18.70 -4.77
N HIS A 198 12.22 18.13 -5.98
CA HIS A 198 13.28 18.29 -6.96
C HIS A 198 13.39 19.77 -7.39
N PRO A 199 14.61 20.34 -7.50
CA PRO A 199 14.79 21.78 -7.78
C PRO A 199 14.20 22.25 -9.12
N TRP A 200 13.89 21.32 -10.03
CA TRP A 200 13.28 21.60 -11.34
C TRP A 200 11.82 21.11 -11.46
N GLY A 201 11.16 20.80 -10.35
CA GLY A 201 9.75 20.40 -10.32
C GLY A 201 9.52 18.90 -10.53
N ASN A 202 8.24 18.52 -10.66
CA ASN A 202 7.79 17.13 -10.55
C ASN A 202 8.26 16.20 -11.68
N ALA A 203 8.34 16.69 -12.91
CA ALA A 203 8.68 15.83 -14.05
C ALA A 203 10.18 15.47 -14.11
N PRO A 204 11.12 16.36 -13.72
CA PRO A 204 12.52 15.98 -13.57
C PRO A 204 12.86 15.17 -12.32
N GLY A 205 12.03 15.24 -11.27
CA GLY A 205 12.20 14.50 -10.01
C GLY A 205 11.66 13.08 -10.05
#